data_AF-A0A1G8DDZ3-F1
#
_entry.id   AF-A0A1G8DDZ3-F1
#
_cell.length_a   1.000
_cell.length_b   1.000
_cell.length_c   1.000
_cell.angle_alpha   90.00
_cell.angle_beta   90.00
_cell.angle_gamma   90.00
#
_symmetry.space_group_name_H-M   'P 1'
#
loop_
_entity.id
_entity.type
_entity.pdbx_description
1 polymer ?
#
loop_
_entity_poly.entity_id
_entity_poly.type
_entity_poly.pdbx_seq_one_letter_code
_entity_poly.pdbx_strand_id
1 'polypeptide(L)'
;MRASRFLACFLFGLCILLSPAISSAATHRLVVAANPDLRVANAEVDKIIDEMNKTMATSAYPWDEACIAVRFERRGNVIQDSNLLDAGTHAELFENLRTFAPSAQVFVVSGINCSGVLAAGCGPIGKEPMIVGQYPDLNAQLWLHERGHNMGLKHSGESPSLSKSVDPAIGRRFMFWMLGIGHVGKTAEECKAFQATKLSSVVQDLPSPAVPASLADIAISRSSSHFFQASTAMAAPVKFLGADTVIAQASPPAEAQTAASFDAELTRAAAQANLTLPAFQIIGAPWVDGAPVDAIKNLSERDLDSVRGLLKGSPNRFWSQALGVLGIAGSAADVELIKSALEFPMPAVGPAADLETVRAVRNLTSIKLAAPLALGVLANRTKSSQAVDILKETSNLDRSMTLMGRGAGTSLSKTALSALAVADTPASKSFVNTVINLQQGGQLPEPITKSNLGAARAAPISIPEASILNKSALDVQQQGIDAYIKRGALSETR
;
A
#
# COMPACT_ATOMS: atom_id res chain seq x y z
N MET A 1 -75.63 26.31 30.86
CA MET A 1 -75.06 27.67 30.78
C MET A 1 -73.53 27.53 30.69
N ARG A 2 -72.91 27.81 29.53
CA ARG A 2 -71.91 28.90 29.29
C ARG A 2 -70.81 28.96 30.37
N ALA A 3 -69.49 28.93 30.12
CA ALA A 3 -68.67 29.48 29.04
C ALA A 3 -67.31 28.73 29.00
N SER A 4 -66.76 28.32 27.85
CA SER A 4 -65.86 29.06 26.94
C SER A 4 -64.64 29.73 27.61
N ARG A 5 -63.46 29.10 27.52
CA ARG A 5 -62.16 29.79 27.40
C ARG A 5 -61.27 29.10 26.38
N PHE A 6 -61.00 29.83 25.30
CA PHE A 6 -60.06 29.55 24.23
C PHE A 6 -58.62 29.55 24.77
N LEU A 7 -57.85 28.50 24.47
CA LEU A 7 -56.39 28.53 24.55
C LEU A 7 -55.87 28.45 23.11
N ALA A 8 -55.49 29.60 22.56
CA ALA A 8 -54.96 29.72 21.22
C ALA A 8 -53.56 29.11 21.14
N CYS A 9 -53.41 28.11 20.28
CA CYS A 9 -52.13 27.55 19.85
C CYS A 9 -51.31 28.61 19.10
N PHE A 10 -50.25 29.13 19.71
CA PHE A 10 -49.17 29.82 19.01
C PHE A 10 -48.15 28.77 18.53
N LEU A 11 -48.47 28.08 17.43
CA LEU A 11 -47.51 27.31 16.63
C LEU A 11 -46.77 28.29 15.71
N PHE A 12 -45.77 28.99 16.24
CA PHE A 12 -44.76 29.64 15.40
C PHE A 12 -43.91 28.53 14.78
N GLY A 13 -44.29 28.13 13.55
CA GLY A 13 -43.51 27.24 12.71
C GLY A 13 -42.20 27.91 12.33
N LEU A 14 -41.17 27.72 13.15
CA LEU A 14 -39.78 28.02 12.83
C LEU A 14 -39.34 27.03 11.73
N CYS A 15 -39.66 27.35 10.47
CA CYS A 15 -39.01 26.75 9.32
C CYS A 15 -37.54 27.20 9.35
N ILE A 16 -36.72 26.53 10.14
CA ILE A 16 -35.27 26.58 10.00
C ILE A 16 -35.01 26.01 8.61
N LEU A 17 -34.81 26.90 7.63
CA LEU A 17 -34.22 26.55 6.35
C LEU A 17 -32.81 26.05 6.68
N LEU A 18 -32.70 24.73 6.91
CA LEU A 18 -31.44 24.00 6.95
C LEU A 18 -30.85 24.16 5.55
N SER A 19 -30.11 25.24 5.37
CA SER A 19 -29.27 25.40 4.19
C SER A 19 -28.34 24.20 4.20
N PRO A 20 -28.32 23.38 3.13
CA PRO A 20 -27.38 22.28 3.05
C PRO A 20 -25.99 22.87 3.30
N ALA A 21 -25.30 22.36 4.31
CA ALA A 21 -23.93 22.75 4.55
C ALA A 21 -23.16 22.44 3.28
N ILE A 22 -22.70 23.48 2.58
CA ILE A 22 -21.83 23.32 1.42
C ILE A 22 -20.53 22.77 1.99
N SER A 23 -20.36 21.45 1.94
CA SER A 23 -19.11 20.81 2.30
C SER A 23 -18.01 21.36 1.39
N SER A 24 -16.99 21.99 1.98
CA SER A 24 -15.79 22.38 1.25
C SER A 24 -15.16 21.14 0.63
N ALA A 25 -14.76 21.24 -0.64
CA ALA A 25 -13.97 20.18 -1.25
C ALA A 25 -12.58 20.14 -0.59
N ALA A 26 -12.08 18.93 -0.34
CA ALA A 26 -10.76 18.69 0.20
C ALA A 26 -9.84 18.16 -0.90
N THR A 27 -8.77 18.90 -1.19
CA THR A 27 -7.75 18.52 -2.18
C THR A 27 -6.48 18.07 -1.46
N HIS A 28 -6.13 16.79 -1.63
CA HIS A 28 -4.95 16.13 -1.09
C HIS A 28 -3.78 16.28 -2.07
N ARG A 29 -2.84 17.17 -1.75
CA ARG A 29 -1.67 17.51 -2.57
C ARG A 29 -0.48 16.65 -2.19
N LEU A 30 -0.24 15.58 -2.95
CA LEU A 30 0.77 14.58 -2.63
C LEU A 30 2.11 14.91 -3.31
N VAL A 31 3.15 15.14 -2.51
CA VAL A 31 4.54 15.09 -2.94
C VAL A 31 5.02 13.64 -2.80
N VAL A 32 5.57 13.09 -3.88
CA VAL A 32 5.99 11.68 -3.96
C VAL A 32 7.50 11.61 -4.08
N ALA A 33 8.13 10.69 -3.35
CA ALA A 33 9.55 10.39 -3.43
C ALA A 33 9.78 8.92 -3.73
N ALA A 34 10.87 8.61 -4.42
CA ALA A 34 11.33 7.27 -4.69
C ALA A 34 12.84 7.26 -4.92
N ASN A 35 13.48 6.11 -4.67
CA ASN A 35 14.85 5.90 -5.16
C ASN A 35 14.83 5.80 -6.71
N PRO A 36 15.78 6.45 -7.43
CA PRO A 36 15.87 6.39 -8.89
C PRO A 36 16.02 5.00 -9.49
N ASP A 37 16.57 4.03 -8.76
CA ASP A 37 16.67 2.62 -9.18
C ASP A 37 15.29 1.97 -9.33
N LEU A 38 14.28 2.48 -8.61
CA LEU A 38 12.88 2.06 -8.78
C LEU A 38 12.25 2.65 -10.03
N ARG A 39 12.82 3.70 -10.62
CA ARG A 39 12.34 4.32 -11.88
C ARG A 39 10.87 4.74 -11.85
N VAL A 40 10.40 5.25 -10.71
CA VAL A 40 9.02 5.73 -10.55
C VAL A 40 8.84 7.03 -11.34
N ALA A 41 8.07 6.97 -12.43
CA ALA A 41 7.87 8.12 -13.31
C ALA A 41 6.67 8.99 -12.88
N ASN A 42 6.70 10.28 -13.22
CA ASN A 42 5.57 11.19 -13.02
C ASN A 42 4.27 10.64 -13.62
N ALA A 43 4.32 10.13 -14.86
CA ALA A 43 3.15 9.59 -15.54
C ALA A 43 2.57 8.34 -14.86
N GLU A 44 3.42 7.54 -14.20
CA GLU A 44 2.97 6.40 -13.40
C GLU A 44 2.21 6.89 -12.16
N VAL A 45 2.74 7.90 -11.47
CA VAL A 45 2.07 8.50 -10.30
C VAL A 45 0.77 9.21 -10.68
N ASP A 46 0.74 9.94 -11.79
CA ASP A 46 -0.47 10.61 -12.28
C ASP A 46 -1.57 9.59 -12.57
N LYS A 47 -1.23 8.46 -13.21
CA LYS A 47 -2.17 7.37 -13.44
C LYS A 47 -2.74 6.82 -12.12
N ILE A 48 -1.90 6.61 -11.10
CA ILE A 48 -2.35 6.13 -9.79
C ILE A 48 -3.33 7.14 -9.17
N ILE A 49 -2.99 8.43 -9.20
CA ILE A 49 -3.83 9.50 -8.64
C ILE A 49 -5.16 9.64 -9.39
N ASP A 50 -5.16 9.52 -10.72
CA ASP A 50 -6.37 9.52 -11.53
C ASP A 50 -7.28 8.34 -11.17
N GLU A 51 -6.71 7.15 -10.96
CA GLU A 51 -7.44 5.97 -10.51
C GLU A 51 -7.96 6.12 -9.07
N MET A 52 -7.22 6.77 -8.17
CA MET A 52 -7.69 7.13 -6.82
C MET A 52 -8.89 8.08 -6.88
N ASN A 53 -8.80 9.14 -7.70
CA ASN A 53 -9.87 10.11 -7.91
C ASN A 53 -11.12 9.45 -8.48
N LYS A 54 -10.95 8.59 -9.49
CA LYS A 54 -12.05 7.80 -10.07
C LYS A 54 -12.71 6.94 -9.00
N THR A 55 -11.92 6.22 -8.22
CA THR A 55 -12.42 5.36 -7.13
C THR A 55 -13.20 6.16 -6.07
N MET A 56 -12.69 7.32 -5.67
CA MET A 56 -13.38 8.18 -4.71
C MET A 56 -14.70 8.74 -5.24
N ALA A 57 -14.74 9.11 -6.53
CA ALA A 57 -15.91 9.73 -7.14
C ALA A 57 -17.04 8.74 -7.49
N THR A 58 -16.78 7.44 -7.47
CA THR A 58 -17.75 6.40 -7.83
C THR A 58 -18.30 5.68 -6.60
N SER A 59 -19.57 5.27 -6.67
CA SER A 59 -20.16 4.26 -5.78
C SER A 59 -20.20 2.93 -6.53
N ALA A 60 -19.42 1.95 -6.06
CA ALA A 60 -19.31 0.62 -6.64
C ALA A 60 -20.37 -0.35 -6.12
N TYR A 61 -20.97 -0.06 -4.96
CA TYR A 61 -21.91 -0.94 -4.26
C TYR A 61 -23.11 -0.16 -3.72
N PRO A 62 -24.27 -0.80 -3.48
CA PRO A 62 -25.44 -0.12 -2.92
C PRO A 62 -25.22 0.58 -1.57
N TRP A 63 -24.22 0.15 -0.79
CA TRP A 63 -23.82 0.73 0.49
C TRP A 63 -22.62 1.69 0.40
N ASP A 64 -21.97 1.76 -0.77
CA ASP A 64 -20.77 2.55 -0.99
C ASP A 64 -21.12 4.02 -1.23
N GLU A 65 -20.44 4.93 -0.55
CA GLU A 65 -20.63 6.38 -0.68
C GLU A 65 -19.67 6.96 -1.72
N ALA A 66 -20.17 7.79 -2.64
CA ALA A 66 -19.31 8.53 -3.56
C ALA A 66 -18.74 9.79 -2.88
N CYS A 67 -17.44 9.81 -2.58
CA CYS A 67 -16.76 10.92 -1.93
C CYS A 67 -16.41 12.06 -2.93
N ILE A 68 -17.37 12.62 -3.65
CA ILE A 68 -17.14 13.59 -4.75
C ILE A 68 -16.42 14.89 -4.34
N ALA A 69 -16.44 15.22 -3.04
CA ALA A 69 -15.76 16.38 -2.47
C ALA A 69 -14.33 16.06 -1.98
N VAL A 70 -13.79 14.88 -2.29
CA VAL A 70 -12.38 14.50 -2.02
C VAL A 70 -11.65 14.38 -3.35
N ARG A 71 -10.51 15.05 -3.47
CA ARG A 71 -9.64 14.98 -4.65
C ARG A 71 -8.19 14.77 -4.26
N PHE A 72 -7.42 14.16 -5.14
CA PHE A 72 -5.98 13.99 -5.04
C PHE A 72 -5.30 14.66 -6.22
N GLU A 73 -4.16 15.28 -5.97
CA GLU A 73 -3.30 15.82 -7.01
C GLU A 73 -1.84 15.59 -6.65
N ARG A 74 -1.01 15.36 -7.68
CA ARG A 74 0.44 15.34 -7.49
C ARG A 74 0.96 16.77 -7.38
N ARG A 75 1.76 17.05 -6.35
CA ARG A 75 2.43 18.34 -6.17
C ARG A 75 3.89 18.26 -6.60
N GLY A 76 4.18 18.80 -7.79
CA GLY A 76 5.54 18.82 -8.34
C GLY A 76 5.99 17.47 -8.87
N ASN A 77 7.24 17.39 -9.37
CA ASN A 77 7.80 16.13 -9.88
C ASN A 77 8.06 15.12 -8.75
N VAL A 78 8.08 13.83 -9.08
CA VAL A 78 8.59 12.80 -8.17
C VAL A 78 10.01 13.15 -7.76
N ILE A 79 10.26 13.24 -6.46
CA ILE A 79 11.60 13.45 -5.90
C ILE A 79 12.40 12.16 -6.11
N GLN A 80 13.48 12.28 -6.88
CA GLN A 80 14.39 11.19 -7.19
C GLN A 80 15.74 11.50 -6.53
N ASP A 81 16.04 10.81 -5.42
CA ASP A 81 17.30 10.98 -4.68
C ASP A 81 17.92 9.59 -4.46
N SER A 82 19.19 9.43 -4.86
CA SER A 82 19.91 8.15 -4.76
C SER A 82 20.23 7.72 -3.33
N ASN A 83 20.10 8.62 -2.36
CA ASN A 83 20.25 8.31 -0.93
C ASN A 83 18.95 7.82 -0.30
N LEU A 84 17.81 7.92 -1.00
CA LEU A 84 16.58 7.30 -0.55
C LEU A 84 16.75 5.78 -0.57
N LEU A 85 16.32 5.10 0.48
CA LEU A 85 16.33 3.64 0.54
C LEU A 85 15.28 3.06 -0.42
N ASP A 86 15.58 1.92 -1.03
CA ASP A 86 14.64 1.19 -1.89
C ASP A 86 13.87 0.10 -1.14
N ALA A 87 14.34 -0.29 0.05
CA ALA A 87 13.69 -1.21 0.96
C ALA A 87 14.25 -1.07 2.38
N GLY A 88 13.51 -1.52 3.37
CA GLY A 88 13.93 -1.47 4.78
C GLY A 88 12.78 -1.68 5.75
N THR A 89 13.03 -1.50 7.03
CA THR A 89 11.96 -1.42 8.04
C THR A 89 11.19 -0.10 7.90
N HIS A 90 9.92 -0.07 8.36
CA HIS A 90 9.13 1.17 8.35
C HIS A 90 9.88 2.34 9.02
N ALA A 91 10.51 2.11 10.18
CA ALA A 91 11.28 3.13 10.88
C ALA A 91 12.49 3.65 10.07
N GLU A 92 13.27 2.76 9.46
CA GLU A 92 14.40 3.14 8.59
C GLU A 92 13.95 3.97 7.40
N LEU A 93 12.90 3.52 6.71
CA LEU A 93 12.36 4.19 5.53
C LEU A 93 11.75 5.55 5.90
N PHE A 94 11.07 5.65 7.04
CA PHE A 94 10.54 6.91 7.55
C PHE A 94 11.66 7.92 7.81
N GLU A 95 12.67 7.55 8.61
CA GLU A 95 13.80 8.43 8.94
C GLU A 95 14.60 8.83 7.70
N ASN A 96 14.83 7.87 6.80
CA ASN A 96 15.49 8.12 5.52
C ASN A 96 14.69 9.11 4.66
N LEU A 97 13.37 8.96 4.55
CA LEU A 97 12.53 9.92 3.83
C LEU A 97 12.58 11.30 4.46
N ARG A 98 12.49 11.40 5.79
CA ARG A 98 12.55 12.68 6.50
C ARG A 98 13.90 13.37 6.34
N THR A 99 14.97 12.62 6.13
CA THR A 99 16.30 13.17 5.89
C THR A 99 16.45 13.72 4.47
N PHE A 100 16.08 12.95 3.45
CA PHE A 100 16.40 13.28 2.05
C PHE A 100 15.26 13.92 1.26
N ALA A 101 14.00 13.67 1.66
CA ALA A 101 12.82 14.25 1.03
C ALA A 101 11.76 14.66 2.09
N PRO A 102 12.09 15.56 3.04
CA PRO A 102 11.22 15.90 4.18
C PRO A 102 9.83 16.40 3.80
N SER A 103 9.69 16.94 2.58
CA SER A 103 8.42 17.47 2.05
C SER A 103 7.51 16.40 1.45
N ALA A 104 7.99 15.16 1.26
CA ALA A 104 7.21 14.07 0.68
C ALA A 104 6.14 13.55 1.65
N GLN A 105 4.96 13.25 1.11
CA GLN A 105 3.87 12.56 1.79
C GLN A 105 3.79 11.08 1.41
N VAL A 106 4.39 10.70 0.28
CA VAL A 106 4.38 9.32 -0.22
C VAL A 106 5.81 8.91 -0.50
N PHE A 107 6.23 7.79 0.09
CA PHE A 107 7.49 7.15 -0.23
C PHE A 107 7.25 5.83 -0.93
N VAL A 108 7.58 5.74 -2.22
CA VAL A 108 7.46 4.51 -3.00
C VAL A 108 8.74 3.69 -2.87
N VAL A 109 8.62 2.43 -2.45
CA VAL A 109 9.74 1.52 -2.24
C VAL A 109 9.50 0.15 -2.92
N SER A 110 10.52 -0.69 -2.99
CA SER A 110 10.43 -2.08 -3.48
C SER A 110 10.03 -3.10 -2.42
N GLY A 111 10.24 -2.78 -1.13
CA GLY A 111 9.90 -3.66 -0.02
C GLY A 111 9.87 -2.92 1.31
N ILE A 112 8.81 -3.13 2.09
CA ILE A 112 8.65 -2.52 3.40
C ILE A 112 8.50 -3.67 4.40
N ASN A 113 9.41 -3.74 5.36
CA ASN A 113 9.23 -4.63 6.49
C ASN A 113 8.44 -3.91 7.57
N CYS A 114 7.16 -4.23 7.68
CA CYS A 114 6.33 -3.78 8.78
C CYS A 114 6.21 -4.92 9.80
N SER A 115 7.07 -4.82 10.82
CA SER A 115 7.10 -5.72 11.97
C SER A 115 7.24 -7.21 11.63
N GLY A 116 8.20 -7.53 10.78
CA GLY A 116 8.59 -8.91 10.45
C GLY A 116 7.94 -9.47 9.19
N VAL A 117 7.07 -8.71 8.51
CA VAL A 117 6.42 -9.12 7.27
C VAL A 117 6.72 -8.10 6.18
N LEU A 118 6.90 -8.59 4.94
CA LEU A 118 6.93 -7.73 3.77
C LEU A 118 5.52 -7.22 3.47
N ALA A 119 5.23 -6.02 3.95
CA ALA A 119 3.97 -5.32 3.77
C ALA A 119 3.90 -4.65 2.40
N ALA A 120 2.68 -4.47 1.92
CA ALA A 120 2.37 -3.77 0.69
C ALA A 120 2.46 -2.27 0.86
N GLY A 121 2.13 -1.75 2.04
CA GLY A 121 2.20 -0.36 2.42
C GLY A 121 2.07 -0.24 3.92
N CYS A 122 2.56 0.88 4.48
CA CYS A 122 2.43 1.22 5.88
C CYS A 122 2.22 2.73 6.04
N GLY A 123 1.07 3.09 6.61
CA GLY A 123 0.66 4.45 6.90
C GLY A 123 0.46 4.66 8.40
N PRO A 124 1.14 5.63 9.05
CA PRO A 124 0.88 5.95 10.44
C PRO A 124 -0.51 6.57 10.60
N ILE A 125 -1.24 6.15 11.64
CA ILE A 125 -2.59 6.65 11.90
C ILE A 125 -2.56 8.12 12.27
N GLY A 126 -3.30 8.95 11.52
CA GLY A 126 -3.44 10.38 11.77
C GLY A 126 -2.19 11.21 11.47
N LYS A 127 -1.18 10.65 10.78
CA LYS A 127 0.11 11.29 10.51
C LYS A 127 0.57 11.05 9.07
N GLU A 128 1.60 11.77 8.64
CA GLU A 128 2.30 11.55 7.37
C GLU A 128 3.74 11.12 7.64
N PRO A 129 4.44 10.48 6.68
CA PRO A 129 4.05 10.11 5.32
C PRO A 129 3.40 8.72 5.29
N MET A 130 2.87 8.31 4.14
CA MET A 130 2.65 6.89 3.84
C MET A 130 3.83 6.31 3.07
N ILE A 131 4.17 5.07 3.36
CA ILE A 131 5.22 4.32 2.64
C ILE A 131 4.52 3.17 1.90
N VAL A 132 4.75 3.04 0.60
CA VAL A 132 4.00 2.11 -0.26
C VAL A 132 4.93 1.33 -1.17
N GLY A 133 4.68 0.03 -1.28
CA GLY A 133 5.22 -0.82 -2.32
C GLY A 133 4.54 -0.57 -3.68
N GLN A 134 4.87 -1.41 -4.65
CA GLN A 134 4.29 -1.32 -5.99
C GLN A 134 3.56 -2.60 -6.37
N TYR A 135 2.25 -2.47 -6.55
CA TYR A 135 1.35 -3.54 -6.93
C TYR A 135 0.59 -3.09 -8.18
N PRO A 136 1.12 -3.42 -9.38
CA PRO A 136 0.44 -3.12 -10.63
C PRO A 136 -1.01 -3.62 -10.56
N ASP A 137 -1.94 -2.74 -10.91
CA ASP A 137 -3.41 -2.90 -10.86
C ASP A 137 -4.07 -2.65 -9.49
N LEU A 138 -3.31 -2.54 -8.40
CA LEU A 138 -3.85 -2.28 -7.05
C LEU A 138 -3.24 -1.04 -6.38
N ASN A 139 -2.31 -0.34 -7.04
CA ASN A 139 -1.65 0.84 -6.50
C ASN A 139 -2.62 1.92 -6.00
N ALA A 140 -3.68 2.24 -6.76
CA ALA A 140 -4.65 3.24 -6.33
C ALA A 140 -5.39 2.83 -5.05
N GLN A 141 -5.78 1.56 -4.93
CA GLN A 141 -6.42 1.02 -3.73
C GLN A 141 -5.46 1.03 -2.53
N LEU A 142 -4.21 0.62 -2.76
CA LEU A 142 -3.15 0.66 -1.76
C LEU A 142 -2.90 2.07 -1.26
N TRP A 143 -2.78 3.04 -2.16
CA TRP A 143 -2.55 4.43 -1.78
C TRP A 143 -3.77 5.02 -1.05
N LEU A 144 -5.00 4.68 -1.46
CA LEU A 144 -6.20 5.07 -0.71
C LEU A 144 -6.23 4.45 0.69
N HIS A 145 -5.84 3.18 0.82
CA HIS A 145 -5.75 2.48 2.10
C HIS A 145 -4.78 3.18 3.05
N GLU A 146 -3.51 3.32 2.64
CA GLU A 146 -2.51 3.97 3.50
C GLU A 146 -2.86 5.43 3.79
N ARG A 147 -3.44 6.11 2.81
CA ARG A 147 -3.90 7.48 3.02
C ARG A 147 -5.04 7.52 4.02
N GLY A 148 -5.93 6.53 4.02
CA GLY A 148 -6.99 6.39 5.01
C GLY A 148 -6.43 6.27 6.42
N HIS A 149 -5.35 5.51 6.62
CA HIS A 149 -4.62 5.53 7.90
C HIS A 149 -4.14 6.92 8.26
N ASN A 150 -3.51 7.65 7.33
CA ASN A 150 -3.11 9.03 7.60
C ASN A 150 -4.31 9.93 8.00
N MET A 151 -5.54 9.62 7.55
CA MET A 151 -6.78 10.33 7.96
C MET A 151 -7.30 9.93 9.34
N GLY A 152 -6.63 9.01 10.04
CA GLY A 152 -7.07 8.50 11.33
C GLY A 152 -7.98 7.27 11.24
N LEU A 153 -8.16 6.71 10.04
CA LEU A 153 -8.97 5.50 9.88
C LEU A 153 -8.19 4.28 10.34
N LYS A 154 -8.91 3.36 10.98
CA LYS A 154 -8.45 2.00 11.27
C LYS A 154 -9.00 1.08 10.19
N HIS A 155 -8.48 -0.14 10.14
CA HIS A 155 -9.08 -1.14 9.27
C HIS A 155 -10.56 -1.35 9.54
N SER A 156 -11.31 -1.58 8.47
CA SER A 156 -12.72 -1.96 8.53
C SER A 156 -12.92 -3.35 9.14
N GLY A 157 -11.92 -4.21 9.02
CA GLY A 157 -11.87 -5.55 9.60
C GLY A 157 -10.55 -6.22 9.30
N GLU A 158 -10.20 -7.22 10.11
CA GLU A 158 -9.14 -8.16 9.80
C GLU A 158 -9.64 -9.16 8.76
N SER A 159 -8.73 -9.78 8.02
CA SER A 159 -9.06 -10.97 7.25
C SER A 159 -9.31 -12.14 8.20
N PRO A 160 -10.54 -12.66 8.41
CA PRO A 160 -10.63 -14.10 8.47
C PRO A 160 -10.38 -14.59 7.04
N SER A 161 -9.86 -15.79 6.89
CA SER A 161 -9.94 -16.58 5.67
C SER A 161 -11.34 -16.53 5.03
N LEU A 162 -11.69 -15.48 4.28
CA LEU A 162 -12.99 -15.26 3.62
C LEU A 162 -14.15 -16.03 4.28
N SER A 163 -14.27 -15.93 5.59
CA SER A 163 -15.28 -16.70 6.28
C SER A 163 -16.58 -16.03 5.88
N LYS A 164 -17.58 -16.85 5.56
CA LYS A 164 -18.96 -16.43 5.25
C LYS A 164 -19.60 -15.53 6.33
N SER A 165 -18.87 -15.15 7.38
CA SER A 165 -19.28 -14.36 8.54
C SER A 165 -18.84 -12.90 8.50
N VAL A 166 -17.94 -12.47 7.61
CA VAL A 166 -17.67 -11.02 7.42
C VAL A 166 -18.72 -10.49 6.47
N ASP A 167 -19.42 -9.45 6.90
CA ASP A 167 -20.35 -8.72 6.03
C ASP A 167 -19.61 -8.37 4.72
N PRO A 168 -20.12 -8.79 3.54
CA PRO A 168 -19.53 -8.43 2.27
C PRO A 168 -19.26 -6.92 2.12
N ALA A 169 -20.03 -6.07 2.80
CA ALA A 169 -19.78 -4.63 2.85
C ALA A 169 -18.45 -4.28 3.53
N ILE A 170 -18.03 -5.02 4.56
CA ILE A 170 -16.75 -4.81 5.24
C ILE A 170 -15.60 -5.30 4.38
N GLY A 171 -15.71 -6.51 3.83
CA GLY A 171 -14.65 -7.16 3.05
C GLY A 171 -14.35 -6.49 1.72
N ARG A 172 -15.19 -5.57 1.24
CA ARG A 172 -15.01 -4.83 -0.01
C ARG A 172 -14.60 -3.37 0.19
N ARG A 173 -14.33 -2.95 1.43
CA ARG A 173 -13.83 -1.60 1.72
C ARG A 173 -12.37 -1.47 1.36
N PHE A 174 -11.96 -0.28 0.90
CA PHE A 174 -10.53 -0.01 0.67
C PHE A 174 -9.73 -0.02 1.98
N MET A 175 -10.35 0.23 3.13
CA MET A 175 -9.73 0.09 4.47
C MET A 175 -9.69 -1.37 4.98
N PHE A 176 -9.88 -2.38 4.14
CA PHE A 176 -9.79 -3.78 4.55
C PHE A 176 -8.33 -4.26 4.60
N TRP A 177 -7.99 -5.13 5.55
CA TRP A 177 -6.63 -5.60 5.83
C TRP A 177 -5.85 -6.15 4.62
N MET A 178 -6.58 -6.82 3.73
CA MET A 178 -6.05 -7.40 2.51
C MET A 178 -6.72 -6.72 1.33
N LEU A 179 -5.95 -6.08 0.47
CA LEU A 179 -6.50 -5.44 -0.72
C LEU A 179 -6.71 -6.47 -1.83
N GLY A 180 -7.69 -6.28 -2.69
CA GLY A 180 -8.07 -7.29 -3.66
C GLY A 180 -9.04 -6.74 -4.68
N ILE A 181 -9.38 -7.58 -5.66
CA ILE A 181 -10.32 -7.20 -6.71
C ILE A 181 -11.66 -6.79 -6.05
N GLY A 182 -12.09 -5.55 -6.32
CA GLY A 182 -13.30 -4.97 -5.77
C GLY A 182 -13.15 -4.29 -4.39
N HIS A 183 -11.96 -4.21 -3.79
CA HIS A 183 -11.76 -3.51 -2.50
C HIS A 183 -11.67 -1.99 -2.71
N VAL A 184 -12.79 -1.39 -3.10
CA VAL A 184 -12.91 0.02 -3.51
C VAL A 184 -14.00 0.78 -2.74
N GLY A 185 -14.82 0.06 -1.97
CA GLY A 185 -15.96 0.65 -1.29
C GLY A 185 -15.56 1.49 -0.09
N LYS A 186 -16.42 2.43 0.28
CA LYS A 186 -16.23 3.33 1.42
C LYS A 186 -17.54 3.78 2.03
N THR A 187 -17.53 4.09 3.32
CA THR A 187 -18.70 4.61 4.03
C THR A 187 -18.70 6.14 4.08
N ALA A 188 -19.83 6.72 4.48
CA ALA A 188 -19.95 8.17 4.69
C ALA A 188 -18.95 8.68 5.74
N GLU A 189 -18.68 7.90 6.80
CA GLU A 189 -17.70 8.23 7.82
C GLU A 189 -16.27 8.28 7.26
N GLU A 190 -15.93 7.36 6.36
CA GLU A 190 -14.64 7.35 5.67
C GLU A 190 -14.52 8.57 4.75
N CYS A 191 -15.54 8.89 3.95
CA CYS A 191 -15.55 10.12 3.16
C CYS A 191 -15.35 11.37 4.04
N LYS A 192 -16.04 11.42 5.19
CA LYS A 192 -15.93 12.53 6.14
C LYS A 192 -14.52 12.63 6.75
N ALA A 193 -13.85 11.50 7.03
CA ALA A 193 -12.49 11.51 7.54
C ALA A 193 -11.51 12.12 6.52
N PHE A 194 -11.64 11.78 5.23
CA PHE A 194 -10.86 12.40 4.16
C PHE A 194 -11.15 13.91 4.02
N GLN A 195 -12.42 14.32 4.14
CA GLN A 195 -12.79 15.75 4.06
C GLN A 195 -12.32 16.57 5.27
N ALA A 196 -12.44 16.04 6.48
CA ALA A 196 -12.26 16.80 7.73
C ALA A 196 -10.82 16.79 8.26
N THR A 197 -9.91 16.10 7.59
CA THR A 197 -8.51 15.97 8.00
C THR A 197 -7.78 17.33 8.07
N LYS A 198 -6.76 17.39 8.92
CA LYS A 198 -5.91 18.57 9.15
C LYS A 198 -4.45 18.37 8.75
N LEU A 199 -4.17 17.32 7.97
CA LEU A 199 -2.82 17.10 7.47
C LEU A 199 -2.38 18.25 6.57
N SER A 200 -1.08 18.58 6.62
CA SER A 200 -0.50 19.74 5.92
C SER A 200 -0.59 19.64 4.39
N SER A 201 -0.74 18.44 3.86
CA SER A 201 -0.94 18.19 2.43
C SER A 201 -2.37 18.42 1.96
N VAL A 202 -3.33 18.70 2.85
CA VAL A 202 -4.74 18.83 2.51
C VAL A 202 -5.13 20.30 2.50
N VAL A 203 -5.62 20.74 1.35
CA VAL A 203 -6.13 22.10 1.15
C VAL A 203 -7.64 22.03 1.10
N GLN A 204 -8.28 22.82 1.96
CA GLN A 204 -9.73 23.01 1.92
C GLN A 204 -10.02 24.08 0.88
N ASP A 205 -10.76 23.71 -0.17
CA ASP A 205 -11.26 24.68 -1.13
C ASP A 205 -12.29 25.54 -0.40
N LEU A 206 -11.97 26.82 -0.26
CA LEU A 206 -12.95 27.77 0.25
C LEU A 206 -14.13 27.75 -0.72
N PRO A 207 -15.38 27.61 -0.23
CA PRO A 207 -16.54 27.74 -1.09
C PRO A 207 -16.39 29.08 -1.80
N SER A 208 -16.47 29.07 -3.13
CA SER A 208 -16.46 30.31 -3.91
C SER A 208 -17.49 31.24 -3.25
N PRO A 209 -17.11 32.50 -2.91
CA PRO A 209 -18.05 33.41 -2.27
C PRO A 209 -19.30 33.40 -3.12
N ALA A 210 -20.46 33.16 -2.49
CA ALA A 210 -21.74 33.14 -3.17
C ALA A 210 -21.78 34.39 -4.04
N VAL A 211 -21.80 34.23 -5.37
CA VAL A 211 -21.89 35.36 -6.29
C VAL A 211 -23.15 36.08 -5.82
N PRO A 212 -23.05 37.30 -5.25
CA PRO A 212 -24.23 37.99 -4.77
C PRO A 212 -25.18 38.03 -5.95
N ALA A 213 -26.39 37.49 -5.77
CA ALA A 213 -27.40 37.42 -6.82
C ALA A 213 -27.36 38.73 -7.57
N SER A 214 -26.85 38.68 -8.81
CA SER A 214 -26.50 39.91 -9.49
C SER A 214 -27.80 40.71 -9.60
N LEU A 215 -27.74 42.02 -9.39
CA LEU A 215 -28.91 42.89 -9.52
C LEU A 215 -29.61 42.76 -10.90
N ALA A 216 -29.01 42.05 -11.86
CA ALA A 216 -29.64 41.67 -13.12
C ALA A 216 -30.83 40.70 -12.95
N ASP A 217 -30.86 39.84 -11.93
CA ASP A 217 -32.01 38.95 -11.67
C ASP A 217 -33.19 39.68 -11.01
N ILE A 218 -32.96 40.89 -10.47
CA ILE A 218 -34.02 41.79 -9.99
C ILE A 218 -34.57 42.67 -11.14
N ALA A 219 -33.88 42.75 -12.29
CA ALA A 219 -34.27 43.62 -13.39
C ALA A 219 -35.20 42.97 -14.45
N ILE A 220 -35.42 41.66 -14.43
CA ILE A 220 -36.34 40.99 -15.38
C ILE A 220 -37.73 40.82 -14.77
N SER A 221 -38.39 41.95 -14.51
CA SER A 221 -39.85 42.00 -14.30
C SER A 221 -40.52 43.23 -14.94
N ARG A 222 -39.79 44.04 -15.72
CA ARG A 222 -40.40 45.14 -16.48
C ARG A 222 -39.65 45.40 -17.78
N SER A 223 -40.23 44.97 -18.89
CA SER A 223 -40.44 45.77 -20.11
C SER A 223 -40.53 44.86 -21.33
N SER A 224 -41.77 44.49 -21.67
CA SER A 224 -42.14 44.23 -23.05
C SER A 224 -42.12 45.56 -23.81
N SER A 225 -41.48 45.62 -24.98
CA SER A 225 -41.89 46.35 -26.21
C SER A 225 -40.74 47.07 -26.95
N HIS A 226 -40.69 46.82 -28.27
CA HIS A 226 -40.14 47.60 -29.40
C HIS A 226 -38.60 47.75 -29.54
N PHE A 227 -38.00 47.14 -30.58
CA PHE A 227 -37.80 47.62 -31.97
C PHE A 227 -36.65 48.62 -32.14
N PHE A 228 -35.53 48.22 -32.77
CA PHE A 228 -34.92 48.91 -33.92
C PHE A 228 -33.80 48.07 -34.59
N GLN A 229 -33.78 48.11 -35.91
CA GLN A 229 -32.79 47.52 -36.83
C GLN A 229 -31.62 48.48 -37.14
N ALA A 230 -30.60 47.90 -37.80
CA ALA A 230 -29.53 48.49 -38.65
C ALA A 230 -28.30 49.08 -37.93
N SER A 231 -27.05 48.99 -38.40
CA SER A 231 -26.38 48.23 -39.47
C SER A 231 -24.85 48.34 -39.25
N THR A 232 -24.11 47.28 -39.61
CA THR A 232 -22.72 47.19 -40.11
C THR A 232 -21.65 48.25 -39.77
N ALA A 233 -20.52 47.77 -39.23
CA ALA A 233 -19.18 48.19 -39.64
C ALA A 233 -18.19 47.02 -39.48
N MET A 234 -17.30 46.90 -40.46
CA MET A 234 -16.43 45.75 -40.70
C MET A 234 -15.22 45.70 -39.77
N ALA A 235 -14.90 44.51 -39.26
CA ALA A 235 -13.57 44.15 -38.76
C ALA A 235 -13.26 42.71 -39.19
N ALA A 236 -12.04 42.51 -39.68
CA ALA A 236 -11.56 41.30 -40.33
C ALA A 236 -11.64 40.04 -39.42
N PRO A 237 -11.94 38.85 -39.98
CA PRO A 237 -12.01 37.63 -39.20
C PRO A 237 -10.61 37.09 -38.90
N VAL A 238 -10.21 37.14 -37.63
CA VAL A 238 -9.21 36.23 -37.09
C VAL A 238 -9.88 34.85 -37.01
N LYS A 239 -9.37 33.87 -37.76
CA LYS A 239 -9.73 32.46 -37.63
C LYS A 239 -9.34 31.97 -36.23
N PHE A 240 -10.28 32.07 -35.28
CA PHE A 240 -10.28 31.25 -34.08
C PHE A 240 -10.81 29.88 -34.48
N LEU A 241 -9.95 28.85 -34.43
CA LEU A 241 -10.38 27.46 -34.51
C LEU A 241 -11.32 27.21 -33.33
N GLY A 242 -12.51 26.72 -33.65
CA GLY A 242 -13.61 26.53 -32.71
C GLY A 242 -13.18 25.71 -31.51
N ALA A 243 -13.52 26.20 -30.32
CA ALA A 243 -13.69 25.37 -29.17
C ALA A 243 -14.92 24.49 -29.43
N ASP A 244 -14.70 23.30 -29.97
CA ASP A 244 -15.69 22.24 -29.94
C ASP A 244 -16.01 21.98 -28.48
N THR A 245 -17.20 22.44 -28.08
CA THR A 245 -17.81 22.07 -26.81
C THR A 245 -18.09 20.59 -26.91
N VAL A 246 -17.14 19.77 -26.49
CA VAL A 246 -17.37 18.36 -26.21
C VAL A 246 -18.32 18.35 -25.02
N ILE A 247 -19.63 18.34 -25.31
CA ILE A 247 -20.62 17.86 -24.37
C ILE A 247 -20.24 16.40 -24.17
N ALA A 248 -19.51 16.13 -23.09
CA ALA A 248 -19.24 14.78 -22.65
C ALA A 248 -20.61 14.12 -22.47
N GLN A 249 -20.98 13.27 -23.44
CA GLN A 249 -22.08 12.34 -23.23
C GLN A 249 -21.70 11.57 -21.97
N ALA A 250 -22.47 11.78 -20.90
CA ALA A 250 -22.32 11.01 -19.68
C ALA A 250 -22.40 9.54 -20.12
N SER A 251 -21.29 8.81 -19.94
CA SER A 251 -21.31 7.36 -20.10
C SER A 251 -22.50 6.83 -19.29
N PRO A 252 -23.27 5.86 -19.83
CA PRO A 252 -24.32 5.24 -19.04
C PRO A 252 -23.73 4.82 -17.68
N PRO A 253 -24.48 4.99 -16.57
CA PRO A 253 -23.99 4.62 -15.26
C PRO A 253 -23.47 3.20 -15.33
N ALA A 254 -22.21 2.99 -14.95
CA ALA A 254 -21.61 1.67 -14.93
C ALA A 254 -22.58 0.75 -14.16
N GLU A 255 -23.10 -0.28 -14.82
CA GLU A 255 -23.97 -1.25 -14.15
C GLU A 255 -23.27 -1.72 -12.89
N ALA A 256 -23.94 -1.60 -11.74
CA ALA A 256 -23.39 -1.99 -10.47
C ALA A 256 -22.89 -3.44 -10.58
N GLN A 257 -21.59 -3.64 -10.39
CA GLN A 257 -21.01 -4.98 -10.45
C GLN A 257 -21.63 -5.81 -9.32
N THR A 258 -22.20 -6.95 -9.67
CA THR A 258 -22.86 -7.83 -8.70
C THR A 258 -21.81 -8.66 -7.96
N ALA A 259 -22.10 -9.12 -6.74
CA ALA A 259 -21.22 -10.05 -6.03
C ALA A 259 -20.84 -11.27 -6.89
N ALA A 260 -21.78 -11.76 -7.71
CA ALA A 260 -21.56 -12.88 -8.61
C ALA A 260 -20.54 -12.60 -9.72
N SER A 261 -20.48 -11.37 -10.26
CA SER A 261 -19.47 -11.02 -11.27
C SER A 261 -18.06 -11.00 -10.68
N PHE A 262 -17.91 -10.56 -9.43
CA PHE A 262 -16.61 -10.58 -8.74
C PHE A 262 -16.13 -11.99 -8.44
N ASP A 263 -17.01 -12.88 -7.97
CA ASP A 263 -16.64 -14.27 -7.68
C ASP A 263 -16.20 -15.02 -8.96
N ALA A 264 -16.87 -14.73 -10.08
CA ALA A 264 -16.48 -15.25 -11.38
C ALA A 264 -15.12 -14.69 -11.85
N GLU A 265 -14.87 -13.39 -11.66
CA GLU A 265 -13.59 -12.76 -11.97
C GLU A 265 -12.46 -13.32 -11.11
N LEU A 266 -12.69 -13.47 -9.81
CA LEU A 266 -11.72 -14.01 -8.86
C LEU A 266 -11.38 -15.48 -9.17
N THR A 267 -12.39 -16.28 -9.52
CA THR A 267 -12.19 -17.67 -9.94
C THR A 267 -11.38 -17.75 -11.23
N ARG A 268 -11.63 -16.85 -12.19
CA ARG A 268 -10.88 -16.77 -13.44
C ARG A 268 -9.42 -16.36 -13.20
N ALA A 269 -9.20 -15.37 -12.33
CA ALA A 269 -7.87 -14.90 -11.97
C ALA A 269 -7.07 -15.99 -11.24
N ALA A 270 -7.70 -16.74 -10.34
CA ALA A 270 -7.10 -17.90 -9.69
C ALA A 270 -6.65 -18.96 -10.70
N ALA A 271 -7.52 -19.31 -11.65
CA ALA A 271 -7.21 -20.26 -12.70
C ALA A 271 -6.06 -19.78 -13.61
N GLN A 272 -6.04 -18.50 -13.99
CA GLN A 272 -4.94 -17.91 -14.78
C GLN A 272 -3.59 -17.93 -14.05
N ALA A 273 -3.62 -17.82 -12.71
CA ALA A 273 -2.44 -17.91 -11.87
C ALA A 273 -2.02 -19.36 -11.56
N ASN A 274 -2.76 -20.37 -12.03
CA ASN A 274 -2.61 -21.78 -11.65
C ASN A 274 -2.66 -22.03 -10.13
N LEU A 275 -3.47 -21.24 -9.42
CA LEU A 275 -3.69 -21.38 -7.99
C LEU A 275 -5.10 -21.95 -7.73
N THR A 276 -5.27 -22.65 -6.60
CA THR A 276 -6.62 -22.87 -6.09
C THR A 276 -7.24 -21.54 -5.68
N LEU A 277 -8.56 -21.44 -5.67
CA LEU A 277 -9.26 -20.22 -5.26
C LEU A 277 -8.86 -19.78 -3.83
N PRO A 278 -8.79 -20.66 -2.81
CA PRO A 278 -8.33 -20.26 -1.46
C PRO A 278 -6.88 -19.74 -1.44
N ALA A 279 -5.96 -20.39 -2.18
CA ALA A 279 -4.58 -19.91 -2.27
C ALA A 279 -4.50 -18.54 -2.97
N PHE A 280 -5.22 -18.37 -4.09
CA PHE A 280 -5.26 -17.09 -4.81
C PHE A 280 -5.85 -15.97 -3.97
N GLN A 281 -6.85 -16.25 -3.15
CA GLN A 281 -7.45 -15.26 -2.26
C GLN A 281 -6.46 -14.71 -1.21
N ILE A 282 -5.45 -15.49 -0.83
CA ILE A 282 -4.40 -15.09 0.10
C ILE A 282 -3.22 -14.42 -0.62
N ILE A 283 -2.83 -14.96 -1.78
CA ILE A 283 -1.61 -14.58 -2.52
C ILE A 283 -1.85 -13.51 -3.58
N GLY A 284 -3.08 -13.39 -4.09
CA GLY A 284 -3.43 -12.42 -5.12
C GLY A 284 -3.65 -11.01 -4.59
N ALA A 285 -3.67 -10.87 -3.26
CA ALA A 285 -4.12 -9.70 -2.53
C ALA A 285 -2.95 -9.10 -1.71
N PRO A 286 -2.50 -7.85 -1.96
CA PRO A 286 -1.44 -7.23 -1.16
C PRO A 286 -1.76 -7.28 0.33
N TRP A 287 -0.77 -7.64 1.13
CA TRP A 287 -0.87 -7.66 2.59
C TRP A 287 -0.48 -6.29 3.12
N VAL A 288 -1.44 -5.51 3.63
CA VAL A 288 -1.15 -4.14 4.04
C VAL A 288 -0.45 -4.12 5.40
N ASP A 289 -1.10 -4.61 6.44
CA ASP A 289 -0.57 -4.50 7.81
C ASP A 289 -0.01 -5.81 8.37
N GLY A 290 0.27 -6.79 7.50
CA GLY A 290 0.89 -8.05 7.88
C GLY A 290 0.21 -9.26 7.24
N ALA A 291 0.82 -10.44 7.42
CA ALA A 291 0.35 -11.66 6.80
C ALA A 291 -0.92 -12.19 7.48
N PRO A 292 -1.91 -12.71 6.72
CA PRO A 292 -3.11 -13.32 7.28
C PRO A 292 -2.82 -14.73 7.83
N VAL A 293 -2.03 -14.82 8.91
CA VAL A 293 -1.45 -16.07 9.44
C VAL A 293 -2.49 -17.16 9.64
N ASP A 294 -3.64 -16.84 10.22
CA ASP A 294 -4.70 -17.84 10.47
C ASP A 294 -5.28 -18.38 9.17
N ALA A 295 -5.47 -17.52 8.16
CA ALA A 295 -5.94 -17.96 6.85
C ALA A 295 -4.91 -18.85 6.14
N ILE A 296 -3.63 -18.50 6.24
CA ILE A 296 -2.54 -19.27 5.65
C ILE A 296 -2.45 -20.66 6.29
N LYS A 297 -2.57 -20.74 7.62
CA LYS A 297 -2.51 -22.02 8.36
C LYS A 297 -3.72 -22.92 8.10
N ASN A 298 -4.83 -22.37 7.59
CA ASN A 298 -6.03 -23.12 7.23
C ASN A 298 -6.02 -23.61 5.77
N LEU A 299 -5.00 -23.28 4.98
CA LEU A 299 -4.83 -23.83 3.64
C LEU A 299 -4.66 -25.35 3.68
N SER A 300 -5.33 -26.05 2.76
CA SER A 300 -5.14 -27.48 2.58
C SER A 300 -3.81 -27.79 1.88
N GLU A 301 -3.33 -29.03 1.95
CA GLU A 301 -2.12 -29.40 1.17
C GLU A 301 -2.31 -29.21 -0.34
N ARG A 302 -3.53 -29.41 -0.86
CA ARG A 302 -3.82 -29.10 -2.27
C ARG A 302 -3.61 -27.61 -2.58
N ASP A 303 -3.98 -26.73 -1.66
CA ASP A 303 -3.77 -25.29 -1.81
C ASP A 303 -2.27 -24.99 -1.78
N LEU A 304 -1.53 -25.52 -0.79
CA LEU A 304 -0.07 -25.37 -0.68
C LEU A 304 0.67 -25.93 -1.90
N ASP A 305 0.23 -27.06 -2.46
CA ASP A 305 0.80 -27.62 -3.69
C ASP A 305 0.59 -26.71 -4.90
N SER A 306 -0.53 -26.00 -4.97
CA SER A 306 -0.72 -24.97 -6.00
C SER A 306 0.25 -23.78 -5.82
N VAL A 307 0.54 -23.38 -4.58
CA VAL A 307 1.56 -22.37 -4.26
C VAL A 307 2.96 -22.85 -4.67
N ARG A 308 3.29 -24.11 -4.36
CA ARG A 308 4.56 -24.73 -4.82
C ARG A 308 4.63 -24.78 -6.35
N GLY A 309 3.51 -25.07 -7.01
CA GLY A 309 3.40 -25.08 -8.47
C GLY A 309 3.69 -23.70 -9.08
N LEU A 310 3.13 -22.64 -8.50
CA LEU A 310 3.42 -21.26 -8.90
C LEU A 310 4.91 -20.91 -8.81
N LEU A 311 5.58 -21.30 -7.71
CA LEU A 311 7.01 -21.02 -7.47
C LEU A 311 7.96 -21.86 -8.32
N LYS A 312 7.48 -22.92 -8.98
CA LYS A 312 8.25 -23.67 -9.98
C LYS A 312 8.20 -23.02 -11.38
N GLY A 313 7.32 -22.04 -11.57
CA GLY A 313 7.13 -21.34 -12.84
C GLY A 313 8.10 -20.18 -13.06
N SER A 314 7.71 -19.23 -13.92
CA SER A 314 8.44 -17.96 -14.07
C SER A 314 8.08 -16.97 -12.95
N PRO A 315 9.05 -16.20 -12.44
CA PRO A 315 8.80 -15.12 -11.48
C PRO A 315 7.69 -14.19 -11.93
N ASN A 316 6.76 -13.89 -11.04
CA ASN A 316 5.65 -12.97 -11.29
C ASN A 316 5.25 -12.27 -9.99
N ARG A 317 4.28 -11.33 -10.08
CA ARG A 317 3.89 -10.47 -8.95
C ARG A 317 3.40 -11.22 -7.70
N PHE A 318 2.97 -12.48 -7.82
CA PHE A 318 2.42 -13.27 -6.72
C PHE A 318 3.50 -13.98 -5.90
N TRP A 319 4.73 -14.06 -6.40
CA TRP A 319 5.79 -14.86 -5.80
C TRP A 319 6.20 -14.39 -4.40
N SER A 320 6.29 -13.09 -4.15
CA SER A 320 6.68 -12.57 -2.83
C SER A 320 5.74 -13.07 -1.73
N GLN A 321 4.42 -13.05 -1.99
CA GLN A 321 3.40 -13.51 -1.06
C GLN A 321 3.34 -15.05 -1.00
N ALA A 322 3.55 -15.73 -2.13
CA ALA A 322 3.68 -17.19 -2.17
C ALA A 322 4.84 -17.70 -1.31
N LEU A 323 5.99 -17.02 -1.33
CA LEU A 323 7.12 -17.32 -0.44
C LEU A 323 6.73 -17.15 1.03
N GLY A 324 6.04 -16.05 1.37
CA GLY A 324 5.50 -15.82 2.72
C GLY A 324 4.55 -16.94 3.17
N VAL A 325 3.67 -17.41 2.29
CA VAL A 325 2.78 -18.56 2.56
C VAL A 325 3.57 -19.82 2.88
N LEU A 326 4.59 -20.16 2.09
CA LEU A 326 5.44 -21.32 2.38
C LEU A 326 6.28 -21.14 3.64
N GLY A 327 6.69 -19.93 4.00
CA GLY A 327 7.31 -19.67 5.30
C GLY A 327 6.37 -20.02 6.47
N ILE A 328 5.11 -19.59 6.38
CA ILE A 328 4.11 -19.68 7.46
C ILE A 328 3.43 -21.05 7.55
N ALA A 329 3.20 -21.75 6.44
CA ALA A 329 2.50 -23.04 6.42
C ALA A 329 3.27 -24.17 5.73
N GLY A 330 4.34 -23.86 5.00
CA GLY A 330 5.18 -24.88 4.36
C GLY A 330 5.98 -25.74 5.35
N SER A 331 6.75 -26.65 4.76
CA SER A 331 7.55 -27.69 5.41
C SER A 331 9.06 -27.47 5.21
N ALA A 332 9.89 -28.22 5.92
CA ALA A 332 11.35 -28.16 5.73
C ALA A 332 11.79 -28.51 4.29
N ALA A 333 11.00 -29.27 3.54
CA ALA A 333 11.29 -29.59 2.14
C ALA A 333 11.16 -28.39 1.19
N ASP A 334 10.46 -27.32 1.63
CA ASP A 334 10.23 -26.12 0.82
C ASP A 334 11.44 -25.16 0.81
N VAL A 335 12.50 -25.46 1.57
CA VAL A 335 13.71 -24.62 1.68
C VAL A 335 14.38 -24.38 0.32
N GLU A 336 14.60 -25.43 -0.48
CA GLU A 336 15.25 -25.28 -1.80
C GLU A 336 14.36 -24.52 -2.79
N LEU A 337 13.03 -24.66 -2.68
CA LEU A 337 12.11 -23.90 -3.51
C LEU A 337 12.17 -22.40 -3.17
N ILE A 338 12.17 -22.05 -1.88
CA ILE A 338 12.31 -20.66 -1.44
C ILE A 338 13.71 -20.10 -1.81
N LYS A 339 14.76 -20.90 -1.67
CA LYS A 339 16.14 -20.52 -2.08
C LYS A 339 16.22 -20.19 -3.57
N SER A 340 15.54 -20.95 -4.43
CA SER A 340 15.60 -20.73 -5.88
C SER A 340 15.17 -19.31 -6.30
N ALA A 341 14.30 -18.66 -5.50
CA ALA A 341 13.90 -17.27 -5.69
C ALA A 341 15.09 -16.29 -5.63
N LEU A 342 16.10 -16.59 -4.82
CA LEU A 342 17.34 -15.81 -4.73
C LEU A 342 18.22 -15.95 -5.97
N GLU A 343 18.12 -17.06 -6.70
CA GLU A 343 19.06 -17.43 -7.77
C GLU A 343 18.67 -16.90 -9.15
N PHE A 344 17.45 -16.38 -9.31
CA PHE A 344 17.03 -15.74 -10.56
C PHE A 344 17.93 -14.56 -10.91
N PRO A 345 18.44 -14.46 -12.15
CA PRO A 345 19.30 -13.35 -12.54
C PRO A 345 18.52 -12.03 -12.57
N MET A 346 19.09 -10.97 -12.01
CA MET A 346 18.53 -9.62 -12.16
C MET A 346 18.70 -9.16 -13.62
N PRO A 347 17.63 -8.77 -14.32
CA PRO A 347 17.74 -8.19 -15.65
C PRO A 347 18.54 -6.88 -15.61
N ALA A 348 19.40 -6.67 -16.61
CA ALA A 348 20.04 -5.37 -16.79
C ALA A 348 18.99 -4.35 -17.27
N VAL A 349 18.85 -3.23 -16.56
CA VAL A 349 17.88 -2.19 -16.90
C VAL A 349 18.60 -0.97 -17.44
N GLY A 350 18.53 -0.75 -18.76
CA GLY A 350 19.05 0.45 -19.40
C GLY A 350 18.20 1.71 -19.10
N PRO A 351 18.70 2.92 -19.36
CA PRO A 351 17.93 4.15 -19.21
C PRO A 351 16.62 4.17 -20.01
N ALA A 352 16.58 3.50 -21.16
CA ALA A 352 15.43 3.40 -22.07
C ALA A 352 14.63 2.10 -21.93
N ALA A 353 14.75 1.39 -20.81
CA ALA A 353 13.97 0.17 -20.58
C ALA A 353 12.46 0.48 -20.58
N ASP A 354 11.68 -0.40 -21.22
CA ASP A 354 10.24 -0.30 -21.22
C ASP A 354 9.63 -0.58 -19.82
N LEU A 355 8.34 -0.24 -19.68
CA LEU A 355 7.63 -0.40 -18.42
C LEU A 355 7.51 -1.86 -17.98
N GLU A 356 7.46 -2.80 -18.92
CA GLU A 356 7.37 -4.23 -18.62
C GLU A 356 8.67 -4.74 -17.99
N THR A 357 9.82 -4.36 -18.56
CA THR A 357 11.15 -4.66 -18.02
C THR A 357 11.33 -4.05 -16.63
N VAL A 358 10.93 -2.79 -16.45
CA VAL A 358 10.98 -2.11 -15.15
C VAL A 358 10.11 -2.84 -14.12
N ARG A 359 8.89 -3.25 -14.48
CA ARG A 359 8.01 -4.05 -13.62
C ARG A 359 8.60 -5.42 -13.28
N ALA A 360 9.20 -6.11 -14.25
CA ALA A 360 9.84 -7.40 -14.03
C ALA A 360 10.98 -7.29 -13.01
N VAL A 361 11.80 -6.25 -13.11
CA VAL A 361 12.89 -5.98 -12.15
C VAL A 361 12.34 -5.66 -10.76
N ARG A 362 11.34 -4.79 -10.66
CA ARG A 362 10.68 -4.46 -9.38
C ARG A 362 10.09 -5.70 -8.71
N ASN A 363 9.37 -6.53 -9.47
CA ASN A 363 8.83 -7.79 -8.98
C ASN A 363 9.94 -8.71 -8.47
N LEU A 364 11.02 -8.87 -9.25
CA LEU A 364 12.13 -9.73 -8.86
C LEU A 364 12.86 -9.21 -7.62
N THR A 365 12.99 -7.89 -7.47
CA THR A 365 13.51 -7.26 -6.26
C THR A 365 12.65 -7.63 -5.04
N SER A 366 11.33 -7.46 -5.11
CA SER A 366 10.41 -7.82 -4.02
C SER A 366 10.44 -9.31 -3.69
N ILE A 367 10.56 -10.18 -4.71
CA ILE A 367 10.70 -11.63 -4.55
C ILE A 367 11.96 -11.98 -3.76
N LYS A 368 13.11 -11.40 -4.16
CA LYS A 368 14.40 -11.65 -3.50
C LYS A 368 14.43 -11.12 -2.08
N LEU A 369 13.75 -10.01 -1.79
CA LEU A 369 13.59 -9.50 -0.42
C LEU A 369 12.63 -10.35 0.43
N ALA A 370 11.60 -10.95 -0.17
CA ALA A 370 10.67 -11.84 0.54
C ALA A 370 11.31 -13.19 0.92
N ALA A 371 12.23 -13.71 0.10
CA ALA A 371 12.80 -15.05 0.28
C ALA A 371 13.53 -15.24 1.64
N PRO A 372 14.43 -14.33 2.10
CA PRO A 372 15.03 -14.47 3.41
C PRO A 372 14.00 -14.43 4.54
N LEU A 373 12.99 -13.56 4.49
CA LEU A 373 11.95 -13.51 5.52
C LEU A 373 11.20 -14.84 5.61
N ALA A 374 10.82 -15.42 4.48
CA ALA A 374 10.20 -16.74 4.41
C ALA A 374 11.10 -17.84 4.99
N LEU A 375 12.40 -17.84 4.66
CA LEU A 375 13.38 -18.78 5.24
C LEU A 375 13.53 -18.61 6.75
N GLY A 376 13.51 -17.38 7.26
CA GLY A 376 13.61 -17.09 8.70
C GLY A 376 12.42 -17.66 9.48
N VAL A 377 11.20 -17.41 8.99
CA VAL A 377 9.97 -17.96 9.57
C VAL A 377 9.98 -19.49 9.49
N LEU A 378 10.35 -20.06 8.34
CA LEU A 378 10.41 -21.50 8.14
C LEU A 378 11.45 -22.15 9.06
N ALA A 379 12.64 -21.56 9.19
CA ALA A 379 13.70 -22.02 10.09
C ALA A 379 13.24 -22.02 11.55
N ASN A 380 12.51 -20.98 11.98
CA ASN A 380 11.96 -20.92 13.33
C ASN A 380 11.01 -22.10 13.61
N ARG A 381 10.07 -22.34 12.68
CA ARG A 381 9.03 -23.37 12.82
C ARG A 381 9.58 -24.79 12.71
N THR A 382 10.46 -25.02 11.74
CA THR A 382 10.94 -26.36 11.35
C THR A 382 12.31 -26.72 11.93
N LYS A 383 13.00 -25.75 12.55
CA LYS A 383 14.39 -25.88 13.01
C LYS A 383 15.37 -26.27 11.89
N SER A 384 15.08 -25.90 10.64
CA SER A 384 15.92 -26.20 9.48
C SER A 384 17.27 -25.48 9.56
N SER A 385 18.37 -26.25 9.71
CA SER A 385 19.73 -25.72 9.64
C SER A 385 20.08 -25.23 8.24
N GLN A 386 19.56 -25.88 7.21
CA GLN A 386 19.77 -25.50 5.80
C GLN A 386 19.24 -24.08 5.52
N ALA A 387 18.03 -23.76 6.03
CA ALA A 387 17.49 -22.40 5.91
C ALA A 387 18.38 -21.37 6.62
N VAL A 388 18.90 -21.70 7.81
CA VAL A 388 19.85 -20.84 8.54
C VAL A 388 21.15 -20.63 7.77
N ASP A 389 21.68 -21.67 7.13
CA ASP A 389 22.93 -21.57 6.36
C ASP A 389 22.75 -20.71 5.10
N ILE A 390 21.62 -20.85 4.38
CA ILE A 390 21.26 -19.98 3.25
C ILE A 390 21.14 -18.52 3.70
N LEU A 391 20.53 -18.28 4.85
CA LEU A 391 20.40 -16.93 5.40
C LEU A 391 21.76 -16.33 5.77
N LYS A 392 22.68 -17.10 6.36
CA LYS A 392 24.05 -16.66 6.63
C LYS A 392 24.79 -16.31 5.34
N GLU A 393 24.68 -17.15 4.32
CA GLU A 393 25.29 -16.90 3.00
C GLU A 393 24.70 -15.62 2.38
N THR A 394 23.38 -15.45 2.44
CA THR A 394 22.68 -14.29 1.89
C THR A 394 23.03 -13.01 2.68
N SER A 395 23.23 -13.10 3.99
CA SER A 395 23.64 -11.95 4.81
C SER A 395 25.03 -11.42 4.46
N ASN A 396 25.87 -12.17 3.75
CA ASN A 396 27.13 -11.68 3.22
C ASN A 396 26.87 -10.61 2.13
N LEU A 397 27.45 -9.43 2.29
CA LEU A 397 27.22 -8.28 1.42
C LEU A 397 27.70 -8.54 -0.02
N ASP A 398 28.87 -9.16 -0.21
CA ASP A 398 29.39 -9.48 -1.54
C ASP A 398 28.44 -10.43 -2.30
N ARG A 399 27.92 -11.43 -1.57
CA ARG A 399 26.95 -12.38 -2.12
C ARG A 399 25.64 -11.66 -2.45
N SER A 400 25.10 -10.86 -1.54
CA SER A 400 23.88 -10.10 -1.80
C SER A 400 24.01 -9.13 -2.97
N MET A 401 25.15 -8.44 -3.10
CA MET A 401 25.44 -7.58 -4.26
C MET A 401 25.53 -8.38 -5.57
N THR A 402 26.00 -9.62 -5.53
CA THR A 402 25.97 -10.52 -6.70
C THR A 402 24.53 -10.90 -7.06
N LEU A 403 23.67 -11.12 -6.07
CA LEU A 403 22.29 -11.55 -6.28
C LEU A 403 21.36 -10.41 -6.73
N MET A 404 21.62 -9.16 -6.31
CA MET A 404 20.71 -8.02 -6.51
C MET A 404 21.35 -6.78 -7.16
N GLY A 405 22.65 -6.78 -7.40
CA GLY A 405 23.40 -5.58 -7.78
C GLY A 405 23.74 -4.70 -6.57
N ARG A 406 24.48 -3.62 -6.82
CA ARG A 406 25.00 -2.76 -5.74
C ARG A 406 23.91 -2.02 -4.95
N GLY A 407 22.88 -1.52 -5.62
CA GLY A 407 21.81 -0.74 -4.99
C GLY A 407 21.05 -1.56 -3.94
N ALA A 408 20.44 -2.66 -4.36
CA ALA A 408 19.57 -3.48 -3.51
C ALA A 408 20.32 -4.57 -2.70
N GLY A 409 21.60 -4.81 -2.97
CA GLY A 409 22.40 -5.82 -2.24
C GLY A 409 22.53 -5.53 -0.74
N THR A 410 22.61 -4.26 -0.34
CA THR A 410 22.61 -3.88 1.09
C THR A 410 21.29 -4.25 1.75
N SER A 411 20.16 -3.93 1.10
CA SER A 411 18.81 -4.24 1.59
C SER A 411 18.60 -5.75 1.74
N LEU A 412 19.09 -6.56 0.80
CA LEU A 412 19.02 -8.03 0.90
C LEU A 412 19.83 -8.58 2.07
N SER A 413 21.07 -8.11 2.22
CA SER A 413 21.96 -8.55 3.31
C SER A 413 21.34 -8.25 4.68
N LYS A 414 20.80 -7.04 4.86
CA LYS A 414 20.10 -6.64 6.09
C LYS A 414 18.83 -7.46 6.32
N THR A 415 18.03 -7.69 5.28
CA THR A 415 16.83 -8.52 5.37
C THR A 415 17.16 -9.95 5.80
N ALA A 416 18.28 -10.52 5.33
CA ALA A 416 18.75 -11.81 5.77
C ALA A 416 19.23 -11.83 7.24
N LEU A 417 19.85 -10.74 7.74
CA LEU A 417 20.16 -10.59 9.17
C LEU A 417 18.89 -10.52 10.03
N SER A 418 17.88 -9.77 9.60
CA SER A 418 16.58 -9.72 10.27
C SER A 418 15.92 -11.10 10.31
N ALA A 419 15.96 -11.83 9.20
CA ALA A 419 15.45 -13.20 9.13
C ALA A 419 16.20 -14.18 10.04
N LEU A 420 17.53 -14.03 10.22
CA LEU A 420 18.31 -14.82 11.17
C LEU A 420 17.90 -14.54 12.63
N ALA A 421 17.59 -13.28 12.96
CA ALA A 421 17.06 -12.92 14.27
C ALA A 421 15.69 -13.59 14.51
N VAL A 422 14.82 -13.60 13.50
CA VAL A 422 13.49 -14.25 13.57
C VAL A 422 13.59 -15.78 13.63
N ALA A 423 14.60 -16.39 12.98
CA ALA A 423 14.80 -17.84 13.00
C ALA A 423 14.99 -18.41 14.42
N ASP A 424 15.52 -17.62 15.36
CA ASP A 424 15.67 -17.94 16.78
C ASP A 424 16.34 -19.30 17.09
N THR A 425 17.17 -19.82 16.19
CA THR A 425 17.95 -21.04 16.42
C THR A 425 19.25 -20.70 17.17
N PRO A 426 19.88 -21.64 17.91
CA PRO A 426 21.19 -21.39 18.53
C PRO A 426 22.24 -20.89 17.52
N ALA A 427 22.25 -21.47 16.32
CA ALA A 427 23.18 -21.11 15.25
C ALA A 427 22.90 -19.71 14.66
N SER A 428 21.64 -19.29 14.55
CA SER A 428 21.30 -17.95 14.05
C SER A 428 21.54 -16.88 15.12
N LYS A 429 21.23 -17.13 16.39
CA LYS A 429 21.55 -16.24 17.53
C LYS A 429 23.04 -15.97 17.63
N SER A 430 23.85 -17.03 17.60
CA SER A 430 25.32 -16.92 17.66
C SER A 430 25.85 -16.07 16.51
N PHE A 431 25.32 -16.23 15.29
CA PHE A 431 25.73 -15.45 14.13
C PHE A 431 25.34 -13.98 14.25
N VAL A 432 24.08 -13.67 14.58
CA VAL A 432 23.59 -12.28 14.72
C VAL A 432 24.36 -11.54 15.81
N ASN A 433 24.59 -12.17 16.97
CA ASN A 433 25.39 -11.58 18.05
C ASN A 433 26.83 -11.30 17.61
N THR A 434 27.42 -12.18 16.80
CA THR A 434 28.76 -11.98 16.23
C THR A 434 28.78 -10.75 15.31
N VAL A 435 27.79 -10.60 14.43
CA VAL A 435 27.68 -9.42 13.54
C VAL A 435 27.56 -8.13 14.36
N ILE A 436 26.64 -8.09 15.34
CA ILE A 436 26.42 -6.92 16.20
C ILE A 436 27.72 -6.56 16.95
N ASN A 437 28.38 -7.54 17.56
CA ASN A 437 29.61 -7.31 18.32
C ASN A 437 30.73 -6.73 17.43
N LEU A 438 30.93 -7.29 16.23
CA LEU A 438 31.97 -6.81 15.31
C LEU A 438 31.71 -5.37 14.85
N GLN A 439 30.45 -5.03 14.53
CA GLN A 439 30.09 -3.70 14.04
C GLN A 439 30.12 -2.64 15.15
N GLN A 440 30.10 -3.06 16.41
CA GLN A 440 30.32 -2.19 17.58
C GLN A 440 31.81 -2.10 18.00
N GLY A 441 32.73 -2.56 17.15
CA GLY A 441 34.18 -2.51 17.42
C GLY A 441 34.69 -3.65 18.32
N GLY A 442 33.88 -4.68 18.56
CA GLY A 442 34.29 -5.89 19.24
C GLY A 442 35.26 -6.75 18.40
N GLN A 443 35.99 -7.63 19.07
CA GLN A 443 36.85 -8.60 18.41
C GLN A 443 36.07 -9.87 18.02
N LEU A 444 36.56 -10.57 16.99
CA LEU A 444 36.04 -11.90 16.64
C LEU A 444 36.22 -12.86 17.81
N PRO A 445 35.23 -13.71 18.13
CA PRO A 445 35.42 -14.75 19.12
C PRO A 445 36.46 -15.77 18.63
N GLU A 446 37.38 -16.16 19.51
CA GLU A 446 38.35 -17.24 19.24
C GLU A 446 37.79 -18.60 19.68
N PRO A 447 37.96 -19.67 18.86
CA PRO A 447 38.62 -19.70 17.56
C PRO A 447 37.75 -19.10 16.43
N ILE A 448 38.40 -18.45 15.45
CA ILE A 448 37.73 -17.93 14.25
C ILE A 448 37.19 -19.10 13.42
N THR A 449 35.87 -19.18 13.28
CA THR A 449 35.21 -20.17 12.42
C THR A 449 34.87 -19.58 11.05
N LYS A 450 34.57 -20.43 10.05
CA LYS A 450 34.02 -19.97 8.75
C LYS A 450 32.75 -19.13 8.93
N SER A 451 31.92 -19.47 9.92
CA SER A 451 30.73 -18.69 10.28
C SER A 451 31.08 -17.26 10.72
N ASN A 452 32.18 -17.09 11.46
CA ASN A 452 32.65 -15.79 11.93
C ASN A 452 33.15 -14.91 10.77
N LEU A 453 33.76 -15.51 9.74
CA LEU A 453 34.17 -14.79 8.52
C LEU A 453 32.97 -14.30 7.70
N GLY A 454 31.89 -15.07 7.65
CA GLY A 454 30.63 -14.63 7.03
C GLY A 454 30.05 -13.40 7.74
N ALA A 455 30.04 -13.42 9.08
CA ALA A 455 29.53 -12.31 9.89
C ALA A 455 30.31 -11.01 9.67
N ALA A 456 31.63 -11.07 9.52
CA ALA A 456 32.47 -9.90 9.25
C ALA A 456 32.21 -9.24 7.88
N ARG A 457 31.52 -9.93 6.97
CA ARG A 457 31.17 -9.43 5.63
C ARG A 457 29.71 -9.04 5.49
N ALA A 458 28.96 -9.00 6.58
CA ALA A 458 27.57 -8.56 6.54
C ALA A 458 27.47 -7.04 6.26
N ALA A 459 26.34 -6.60 5.71
CA ALA A 459 26.08 -5.16 5.54
C ALA A 459 26.23 -4.43 6.88
N PRO A 460 26.80 -3.20 6.89
CA PRO A 460 26.83 -2.38 8.10
C PRO A 460 25.43 -2.17 8.66
N ILE A 461 25.24 -2.44 9.95
CA ILE A 461 24.05 -2.10 10.71
C ILE A 461 24.37 -0.94 11.66
N SER A 462 23.43 -0.03 11.78
CA SER A 462 23.43 1.07 12.73
C SER A 462 23.05 0.58 14.13
N ILE A 463 23.25 1.43 15.14
CA ILE A 463 22.84 1.14 16.53
C ILE A 463 21.32 0.88 16.63
N PRO A 464 20.43 1.69 16.01
CA PRO A 464 19.00 1.38 15.98
C PRO A 464 18.68 0.02 15.35
N GLU A 465 19.33 -0.32 14.23
CA GLU A 465 19.13 -1.62 13.56
C GLU A 465 19.56 -2.79 14.45
N ALA A 466 20.71 -2.70 15.14
CA ALA A 466 21.14 -3.72 16.09
C ALA A 466 20.11 -3.91 17.23
N SER A 467 19.52 -2.83 17.73
CA SER A 467 18.45 -2.87 18.73
C SER A 467 17.19 -3.59 18.20
N ILE A 468 16.80 -3.31 16.95
CA ILE A 468 15.66 -3.98 16.28
C ILE A 468 15.90 -5.48 16.11
N LEU A 469 17.12 -5.90 15.74
CA LEU A 469 17.47 -7.32 15.63
C LEU A 469 17.34 -8.04 16.97
N ASN A 470 17.89 -7.46 18.04
CA ASN A 470 17.79 -8.02 19.40
C ASN A 470 16.33 -8.08 19.88
N LYS A 471 15.57 -7.01 19.65
CA LYS A 471 14.15 -6.94 20.01
C LYS A 471 13.33 -7.99 19.25
N SER A 472 13.57 -8.16 17.95
CA SER A 472 12.84 -9.14 17.13
C SER A 472 13.08 -10.57 17.62
N ALA A 473 14.32 -10.94 17.93
CA ALA A 473 14.63 -12.25 18.50
C ALA A 473 13.94 -12.46 19.87
N LEU A 474 14.00 -11.45 20.75
CA LEU A 474 13.34 -11.49 22.05
C LEU A 474 11.81 -11.62 21.91
N ASP A 475 11.21 -10.84 21.02
CA ASP A 475 9.77 -10.88 20.76
C ASP A 475 9.35 -12.27 20.28
N VAL A 476 10.03 -12.85 19.29
CA VAL A 476 9.77 -14.21 18.82
C VAL A 476 9.91 -15.24 19.94
N GLN A 477 10.93 -15.13 20.79
CA GLN A 477 11.11 -16.02 21.94
C GLN A 477 9.97 -15.91 22.96
N GLN A 478 9.50 -14.70 23.25
CA GLN A 478 8.52 -14.45 24.31
C GLN A 478 7.09 -14.82 23.90
N GLN A 479 6.72 -14.62 22.63
CA GLN A 479 5.33 -14.80 22.19
C GLN A 479 5.13 -15.91 21.15
N GLY A 480 6.21 -16.43 20.56
CA GLY A 480 6.17 -17.32 19.41
C GLY A 480 6.11 -16.60 18.06
N ILE A 481 6.45 -17.33 17.01
CA ILE A 481 6.58 -16.79 15.64
C ILE A 481 5.24 -16.31 15.05
N ASP A 482 4.14 -17.01 15.31
CA ASP A 482 2.83 -16.64 14.76
C ASP A 482 2.36 -15.29 15.32
N ALA A 483 2.48 -15.09 16.63
CA ALA A 483 2.13 -13.81 17.25
C ALA A 483 3.10 -12.69 16.84
N TYR A 484 4.37 -13.00 16.53
CA TYR A 484 5.31 -12.04 15.94
C TYR A 484 4.85 -11.56 14.58
N ILE A 485 4.55 -12.48 13.67
CA ILE A 485 4.06 -12.15 12.32
C ILE A 485 2.72 -11.41 12.38
N LYS A 486 1.83 -11.80 13.30
CA LYS A 486 0.55 -11.10 13.50
C LYS A 486 0.73 -9.71 14.10
N ARG A 487 1.66 -9.48 15.05
CA ARG A 487 1.78 -8.19 15.77
C ARG A 487 2.11 -7.01 14.87
N GLY A 488 2.63 -7.24 13.67
CA GLY A 488 2.86 -6.16 12.72
C GLY A 488 1.66 -5.30 12.38
N ALA A 489 0.51 -5.89 12.63
CA ALA A 489 -0.80 -5.29 12.61
C ALA A 489 -1.08 -4.15 13.60
N LEU A 490 -0.48 -4.19 14.80
CA LEU A 490 -1.10 -3.55 15.97
C LEU A 490 -0.16 -2.73 16.85
N SER A 491 1.17 -2.89 16.73
CA SER A 491 2.09 -2.39 17.77
C SER A 491 2.74 -1.03 17.52
N GLU A 492 2.75 -0.49 16.29
CA GLU A 492 3.36 0.83 16.02
C GLU A 492 2.35 2.00 15.99
N THR A 493 1.06 1.70 16.11
CA THR A 493 -0.03 2.69 16.05
C THR A 493 -0.62 3.07 17.41
N ARG A 494 0.09 2.81 18.52
CA ARG A 494 -0.29 3.31 19.86
C ARG A 494 0.66 4.36 20.39
#